data_AF-A0A9E1USX1-F1
#
_entry.id   AF-A0A9E1USX1-F1
#
_cell.length_a   1.000
_cell.length_b   1.000
_cell.length_c   1.000
_cell.angle_alpha   90.00
_cell.angle_beta   90.00
_cell.angle_gamma   90.00
#
_symmetry.space_group_name_H-M   'P 1'
#
loop_
_entity.id
_entity.type
_entity.pdbx_description
1 polymer ?
#
loop_
_entity_poly.entity_id
_entity_poly.type
_entity_poly.pdbx_seq_one_letter_code
_entity_poly.pdbx_strand_id
1 'polypeptide(L)'
;MTSEYTRLAHFEILNESSGELRDTDAGIVIRTSGGSMWGKGKTCKNLLLTPGVVTDFRAELSARLLPRNNAEQVGIILYRDADNYVKLVREMVNGKQVIVLAKEIEGSPEPLLIEEFSPSELVLAATVKNGTLTAEWKSAGATEWEKRVLEYWLGPGAEVRGGIVVHGSND
;
A
#
# COMPACT_ATOMS: atom_id res chain seq x y z
N MET A 1 18.45 -22.68 -17.96
CA MET A 1 18.13 -22.99 -16.56
C MET A 1 19.15 -22.31 -15.67
N THR A 2 18.76 -21.19 -15.04
CA THR A 2 19.41 -20.64 -13.85
C THR A 2 18.41 -19.70 -13.17
N SER A 3 17.82 -20.20 -12.08
CA SER A 3 17.37 -19.47 -10.90
C SER A 3 16.18 -18.52 -11.03
N GLU A 4 14.97 -19.08 -11.02
CA GLU A 4 13.76 -18.37 -10.57
C GLU A 4 13.89 -18.04 -9.07
N TYR A 5 14.50 -16.90 -8.76
CA TYR A 5 14.07 -16.15 -7.59
C TYR A 5 12.93 -15.27 -8.06
N THR A 6 11.72 -15.82 -8.06
CA THR A 6 10.51 -15.01 -8.27
C THR A 6 10.51 -13.93 -7.19
N ARG A 7 10.37 -12.66 -7.55
CA ARG A 7 10.25 -11.53 -6.60
C ARG A 7 9.17 -11.80 -5.56
N LEU A 8 8.13 -12.54 -5.95
CA LEU A 8 7.05 -13.01 -5.09
C LEU A 8 7.52 -13.93 -3.95
N ALA A 9 8.64 -14.63 -4.08
CA ALA A 9 9.19 -15.47 -3.02
C ALA A 9 9.65 -14.66 -1.78
N HIS A 10 9.77 -13.34 -1.91
CA HIS A 10 10.06 -12.44 -0.80
C HIS A 10 8.80 -11.96 -0.05
N PHE A 11 7.61 -12.43 -0.44
CA PHE A 11 6.35 -12.01 0.16
C PHE A 11 5.51 -13.20 0.64
N GLU A 12 4.86 -13.00 1.78
CA GLU A 12 3.67 -13.75 2.17
C GLU A 12 2.45 -13.10 1.52
N ILE A 13 1.67 -13.87 0.76
CA ILE A 13 0.48 -13.36 0.07
C ILE A 13 -0.76 -13.67 0.91
N LEU A 14 -1.43 -12.63 1.40
CA LEU A 14 -2.67 -12.76 2.14
C LEU A 14 -3.87 -12.64 1.18
N ASN A 15 -4.87 -13.50 1.39
CA ASN A 15 -6.09 -13.58 0.58
C ASN A 15 -5.81 -13.73 -0.92
N GLU A 16 -4.93 -14.65 -1.28
CA GLU A 16 -4.54 -14.86 -2.68
C GLU A 16 -5.74 -15.17 -3.58
N SER A 17 -5.79 -14.51 -4.73
CA SER A 17 -6.68 -14.82 -5.84
C SER A 17 -5.86 -15.35 -7.01
N SER A 18 -5.98 -16.65 -7.28
CA SER A 18 -5.18 -17.34 -8.30
C SER A 18 -5.35 -16.73 -9.70
N GLY A 19 -4.25 -16.59 -10.44
CA GLY A 19 -4.26 -16.08 -11.82
C GLY A 19 -4.17 -14.56 -11.97
N GLU A 20 -4.28 -13.83 -10.85
CA GLU A 20 -4.26 -12.36 -10.82
C GLU A 20 -2.86 -11.78 -10.57
N LEU A 21 -1.91 -12.61 -10.11
CA LEU A 21 -0.52 -12.25 -9.81
C LEU A 21 0.44 -12.86 -10.84
N ARG A 22 1.34 -12.04 -11.38
CA ARG A 22 2.40 -12.49 -12.29
C ARG A 22 3.69 -11.77 -11.99
N ASP A 23 4.78 -12.51 -11.89
CA ASP A 23 6.13 -11.94 -11.91
C ASP A 23 6.61 -11.86 -13.37
N THR A 24 7.14 -10.70 -13.76
CA THR A 24 7.57 -10.41 -15.13
C THR A 24 8.93 -9.71 -15.10
N ASP A 25 9.63 -9.61 -16.22
CA ASP A 25 10.91 -8.89 -16.26
C ASP A 25 10.78 -7.42 -15.81
N ALA A 26 9.63 -6.80 -16.06
CA ALA A 26 9.31 -5.41 -15.69
C ALA A 26 8.87 -5.24 -14.21
N GLY A 27 8.69 -6.33 -13.47
CA GLY A 27 8.22 -6.33 -12.08
C GLY A 27 6.96 -7.17 -11.87
N ILE A 28 6.35 -7.01 -10.69
CA ILE A 28 5.14 -7.73 -10.30
C ILE A 28 3.92 -7.04 -10.92
N VAL A 29 3.12 -7.80 -11.67
CA VAL A 29 1.84 -7.35 -12.23
C VAL A 29 0.71 -7.98 -11.44
N ILE A 30 -0.11 -7.14 -10.81
CA ILE A 30 -1.28 -7.53 -10.04
C ILE A 30 -2.51 -6.97 -10.74
N ARG A 31 -3.44 -7.84 -11.12
CA ARG A 31 -4.77 -7.42 -11.58
C ARG A 31 -5.61 -7.05 -10.36
N THR A 32 -6.30 -5.91 -10.43
CA THR A 32 -7.18 -5.45 -9.36
C THR A 32 -8.40 -6.36 -9.26
N SER A 33 -8.81 -6.69 -8.04
CA SER A 33 -10.02 -7.48 -7.76
C SER A 33 -10.90 -6.74 -6.76
N GLY A 34 -12.19 -7.08 -6.74
CA GLY A 34 -13.13 -6.57 -5.74
C GLY A 34 -12.78 -7.00 -4.32
N GLY A 35 -13.36 -6.30 -3.34
CA GLY A 35 -13.23 -6.60 -1.92
C GLY A 35 -13.38 -5.36 -1.05
N SER A 36 -12.89 -5.42 0.18
CA SER A 36 -12.73 -4.24 1.04
C SER A 36 -11.66 -4.50 2.11
N MET A 37 -10.93 -3.44 2.47
CA MET A 37 -10.11 -3.39 3.69
C MET A 37 -10.65 -2.43 4.74
N TRP A 38 -11.70 -1.68 4.42
CA TRP A 38 -12.09 -0.50 5.18
C TRP A 38 -13.15 -0.84 6.22
N GLY A 39 -12.86 -0.56 7.49
CA GLY A 39 -13.79 -0.81 8.58
C GLY A 39 -14.12 -2.29 8.71
N LYS A 40 -15.41 -2.64 8.55
CA LYS A 40 -15.84 -4.05 8.66
C LYS A 40 -15.38 -4.94 7.50
N GLY A 41 -14.82 -4.38 6.42
CA GLY A 41 -14.38 -5.13 5.25
C GLY A 41 -13.02 -5.79 5.45
N LYS A 42 -12.93 -7.11 5.22
CA LYS A 42 -11.69 -7.91 5.40
C LYS A 42 -11.38 -8.81 4.21
N THR A 43 -11.88 -8.44 3.03
CA THR A 43 -11.92 -9.31 1.84
C THR A 43 -10.93 -8.91 0.75
N CYS A 44 -10.16 -7.82 0.93
CA CYS A 44 -9.13 -7.42 -0.02
C CYS A 44 -8.16 -8.57 -0.30
N LYS A 45 -7.93 -8.80 -1.60
CA LYS A 45 -7.12 -9.89 -2.12
C LYS A 45 -5.69 -9.42 -2.34
N ASN A 46 -4.79 -10.39 -2.42
CA ASN A 46 -3.43 -10.19 -2.92
C ASN A 46 -2.66 -9.09 -2.17
N LEU A 47 -2.75 -9.07 -0.83
CA LEU A 47 -1.81 -8.26 -0.04
C LEU A 47 -0.47 -8.99 -0.04
N LEU A 48 0.58 -8.34 -0.54
CA LEU A 48 1.94 -8.88 -0.52
C LEU A 48 2.66 -8.31 0.69
N LEU A 49 2.95 -9.14 1.69
CA LEU A 49 3.56 -8.72 2.95
C LEU A 49 4.98 -9.27 3.06
N THR A 50 5.94 -8.47 3.51
CA THR A 50 7.28 -8.95 3.81
C THR A 50 7.22 -9.97 4.95
N PRO A 51 8.06 -11.02 4.94
CA PRO A 51 8.15 -11.93 6.07
C PRO A 51 8.72 -11.18 7.29
N GLY A 52 8.00 -11.25 8.40
CA GLY A 52 8.45 -10.72 9.68
C GLY A 52 8.11 -9.25 9.95
N VAL A 53 8.18 -8.93 11.23
CA VAL A 53 7.86 -7.62 11.79
C VAL A 53 9.06 -6.67 11.65
N VAL A 54 8.78 -5.41 11.31
CA VAL A 54 9.75 -4.32 11.21
C VAL A 54 9.36 -3.16 12.14
N THR A 55 10.36 -2.45 12.66
CA THR A 55 10.17 -1.32 13.60
C THR A 55 10.86 -0.05 13.12
N ASP A 56 12.10 -0.14 12.64
CA ASP A 56 12.82 0.94 11.95
C ASP A 56 13.19 0.49 10.53
N PHE A 57 12.66 1.17 9.51
CA PHE A 57 12.87 0.78 8.12
C PHE A 57 12.52 1.92 7.15
N ARG A 58 12.90 1.73 5.89
CA ARG A 58 12.37 2.48 4.76
C ARG A 58 11.89 1.50 3.70
N ALA A 59 10.64 1.66 3.27
CA ALA A 59 10.08 0.98 2.11
C ALA A 59 9.87 2.01 0.99
N GLU A 60 10.19 1.63 -0.23
CA GLU A 60 9.97 2.45 -1.43
C GLU A 60 9.31 1.60 -2.52
N LEU A 61 8.30 2.17 -3.17
CA LEU A 61 7.51 1.50 -4.20
C LEU A 61 7.40 2.41 -5.42
N SER A 62 7.97 1.97 -6.53
CA SER A 62 7.63 2.50 -7.85
C SER A 62 6.42 1.75 -8.38
N ALA A 63 5.35 2.47 -8.72
CA ALA A 63 4.10 1.88 -9.17
C ALA A 63 3.58 2.59 -10.41
N ARG A 64 2.74 1.87 -11.16
CA ARG A 64 1.98 2.42 -12.28
C ARG A 64 0.53 1.98 -12.15
N LEU A 65 -0.36 2.94 -11.92
CA LEU A 65 -1.80 2.72 -11.88
C LEU A 65 -2.52 3.97 -12.38
N LEU A 66 -3.47 3.77 -13.28
CA LEU A 66 -4.45 4.78 -13.67
C LEU A 66 -5.82 4.31 -13.16
N PRO A 67 -6.15 4.56 -11.89
CA PRO A 67 -7.42 4.11 -11.34
C PRO A 67 -8.56 4.87 -12.04
N ARG A 68 -9.64 4.15 -12.35
CA ARG A 68 -10.83 4.63 -13.07
C ARG A 68 -12.11 4.41 -12.27
N ASN A 69 -12.15 3.37 -11.44
CA ASN A 69 -13.29 3.06 -10.58
C ASN A 69 -12.96 3.44 -9.14
N ASN A 70 -13.96 3.89 -8.36
CA ASN A 70 -13.76 4.19 -6.94
C ASN A 70 -13.18 2.98 -6.19
N ALA A 71 -12.32 3.26 -5.20
CA ALA A 71 -11.56 2.30 -4.40
C ALA A 71 -10.42 1.57 -5.13
N GLU A 72 -10.27 1.75 -6.46
CA GLU A 72 -9.10 1.23 -7.16
C GLU A 72 -7.84 1.91 -6.64
N GLN A 73 -6.89 1.11 -6.17
CA GLN A 73 -5.70 1.62 -5.50
C GLN A 73 -4.47 0.73 -5.66
N VAL A 74 -3.31 1.37 -5.53
CA VAL A 74 -2.01 0.73 -5.34
C VAL A 74 -1.20 1.51 -4.31
N GLY A 75 -0.46 0.83 -3.46
CA GLY A 75 0.53 1.50 -2.64
C GLY A 75 1.18 0.64 -1.58
N ILE A 76 1.73 1.31 -0.58
CA ILE A 76 2.42 0.69 0.55
C ILE A 76 1.42 0.51 1.69
N ILE A 77 1.46 -0.64 2.34
CA ILE A 77 0.74 -0.90 3.58
C ILE A 77 1.72 -1.30 4.69
N LEU A 78 1.50 -0.75 5.88
CA LEU A 78 2.12 -1.14 7.13
C LEU A 78 1.06 -1.91 7.92
N TYR A 79 1.19 -3.23 7.95
CA TYR A 79 0.12 -4.15 8.28
C TYR A 79 0.45 -4.98 9.53
N ARG A 80 -0.35 -4.82 10.59
CA ARG A 80 -0.34 -5.73 11.74
C ARG A 80 -1.42 -6.80 11.54
N ASP A 81 -2.65 -6.36 11.30
CA ASP A 81 -3.80 -7.21 10.97
C ASP A 81 -4.88 -6.39 10.23
N ALA A 82 -6.01 -7.03 9.92
CA ALA A 82 -7.07 -6.44 9.11
C ALA A 82 -7.79 -5.26 9.79
N ASP A 83 -7.70 -5.13 11.11
CA ASP A 83 -8.29 -4.05 11.89
C ASP A 83 -7.23 -3.00 12.32
N ASN A 84 -5.96 -3.22 11.97
CA ASN A 84 -4.82 -2.42 12.43
C ASN A 84 -3.75 -2.26 11.35
N TYR A 85 -3.83 -1.16 10.58
CA TYR A 85 -2.88 -0.88 9.51
C TYR A 85 -2.76 0.62 9.20
N VAL A 86 -1.69 0.99 8.50
CA VAL A 86 -1.56 2.28 7.81
C VAL A 86 -1.33 2.02 6.33
N LYS A 87 -2.00 2.78 5.47
CA LYS A 87 -1.81 2.71 4.02
C LYS A 87 -1.42 4.07 3.45
N LEU A 88 -0.43 4.08 2.56
CA LEU A 88 -0.10 5.19 1.68
C LEU A 88 -0.34 4.71 0.25
N VAL A 89 -1.38 5.22 -0.40
CA VAL A 89 -1.85 4.70 -1.67
C VAL A 89 -2.19 5.78 -2.67
N ARG A 90 -2.06 5.44 -3.93
CA ARG A 90 -2.73 6.12 -5.04
C ARG A 90 -4.11 5.48 -5.18
N GLU A 91 -5.18 6.26 -5.04
CA GLU A 91 -6.56 5.76 -5.01
C GLU A 91 -7.52 6.62 -5.86
N MET A 92 -8.60 6.03 -6.38
CA MET A 92 -9.73 6.79 -6.91
C MET A 92 -10.77 6.98 -5.80
N VAL A 93 -11.01 8.24 -5.41
CA VAL A 93 -11.98 8.61 -4.37
C VAL A 93 -12.95 9.63 -4.94
N ASN A 94 -14.25 9.30 -4.94
CA ASN A 94 -15.32 10.18 -5.42
C ASN A 94 -15.06 10.75 -6.83
N GLY A 95 -14.57 9.90 -7.74
CA GLY A 95 -14.26 10.29 -9.12
C GLY A 95 -12.98 11.12 -9.28
N LYS A 96 -12.21 11.30 -8.21
CA LYS A 96 -10.93 12.01 -8.22
C LYS A 96 -9.75 11.06 -8.00
N GLN A 97 -8.70 11.34 -8.74
CA GLN A 97 -7.41 10.71 -8.63
C GLN A 97 -6.62 11.37 -7.50
N VAL A 98 -6.37 10.65 -6.42
CA VAL A 98 -5.77 11.17 -5.19
C VAL A 98 -4.62 10.29 -4.66
N ILE A 99 -3.76 10.89 -3.82
CA ILE A 99 -3.01 10.18 -2.79
C ILE A 99 -3.87 10.12 -1.53
N VAL A 100 -3.89 8.96 -0.89
CA VAL A 100 -4.54 8.74 0.41
C VAL A 100 -3.50 8.22 1.40
N LEU A 101 -3.39 8.91 2.53
CA LEU A 101 -2.78 8.36 3.74
C LEU A 101 -3.92 8.11 4.73
N ALA A 102 -4.09 6.86 5.14
CA ALA A 102 -5.13 6.50 6.09
C ALA A 102 -4.62 5.45 7.06
N LYS A 103 -5.23 5.39 8.24
CA LYS A 103 -4.99 4.34 9.22
C LYS A 103 -6.30 3.69 9.62
N GLU A 104 -6.19 2.47 10.12
CA GLU A 104 -7.26 1.79 10.81
C GLU A 104 -6.71 1.27 12.13
N ILE A 105 -7.41 1.55 13.22
CA ILE A 105 -7.06 1.09 14.58
C ILE A 105 -8.32 0.48 15.17
N GLU A 106 -8.22 -0.76 15.64
CA GLU A 106 -9.33 -1.51 16.22
C GLU A 106 -10.59 -1.51 15.32
N GLY A 107 -10.40 -1.56 14.00
CA GLY A 107 -11.50 -1.59 13.02
C GLY A 107 -12.14 -0.23 12.76
N SER A 108 -11.53 0.86 13.25
CA SER A 108 -11.98 2.24 13.06
C SER A 108 -11.09 2.96 12.06
N PRO A 109 -11.53 3.15 10.82
CA PRO A 109 -10.71 3.76 9.79
C PRO A 109 -10.76 5.30 9.86
N GLU A 110 -9.60 5.93 9.65
CA GLU A 110 -9.40 7.37 9.71
C GLU A 110 -8.55 7.84 8.51
N PRO A 111 -9.10 8.65 7.59
CA PRO A 111 -8.30 9.32 6.56
C PRO A 111 -7.48 10.45 7.19
N LEU A 112 -6.17 10.46 6.95
CA LEU A 112 -5.22 11.44 7.47
C LEU A 112 -4.78 12.46 6.42
N LEU A 113 -4.85 12.06 5.15
CA LEU A 113 -4.59 12.90 3.97
C LEU A 113 -5.42 12.38 2.80
N ILE A 114 -6.03 13.29 2.05
CA ILE A 114 -6.59 13.04 0.72
C ILE A 114 -6.22 14.25 -0.13
N GLU A 115 -5.34 14.06 -1.11
CA GLU A 115 -4.83 15.13 -1.96
C GLU A 115 -4.88 14.73 -3.42
N GLU A 116 -5.30 15.64 -4.30
CA GLU A 116 -5.37 15.37 -5.74
C GLU A 116 -3.98 15.08 -6.31
N PHE A 117 -3.87 13.97 -7.02
CA PHE A 117 -2.63 13.51 -7.62
C PHE A 117 -2.97 12.63 -8.83
N SER A 118 -2.79 13.16 -10.03
CA SER A 118 -3.16 12.52 -11.29
C SER A 118 -2.05 11.80 -12.10
N PRO A 119 -0.74 11.91 -11.77
CA PRO A 119 0.29 11.12 -12.46
C PRO A 119 0.01 9.60 -12.45
N SER A 120 0.21 8.95 -13.59
CA SER A 120 0.00 7.49 -13.76
C SER A 120 1.14 6.65 -13.20
N GLU A 121 2.34 7.22 -13.18
CA GLU A 121 3.55 6.61 -12.65
C GLU A 121 4.03 7.45 -11.47
N LEU A 122 4.26 6.77 -10.35
CA LEU A 122 4.61 7.42 -9.10
C LEU A 122 5.62 6.60 -8.31
N VAL A 123 6.28 7.28 -7.38
CA VAL A 123 7.09 6.66 -6.35
C VAL A 123 6.49 7.02 -4.99
N LEU A 124 6.27 6.01 -4.16
CA LEU A 124 5.84 6.14 -2.77
C LEU A 124 6.97 5.69 -1.86
N ALA A 125 7.10 6.32 -0.71
CA ALA A 125 7.98 5.84 0.35
C ALA A 125 7.34 5.96 1.73
N ALA A 126 7.64 4.99 2.58
CA ALA A 126 7.28 4.98 3.99
C ALA A 126 8.55 4.74 4.80
N THR A 127 8.95 5.72 5.60
CA THR A 127 10.09 5.62 6.50
C THR A 127 9.59 5.62 7.94
N VAL A 128 9.82 4.54 8.67
CA VAL A 128 9.61 4.50 10.13
C VAL A 128 10.96 4.60 10.81
N LYS A 129 11.10 5.58 11.70
CA LYS A 129 12.30 5.76 12.50
C LYS A 129 11.94 6.35 13.85
N ASN A 130 12.39 5.75 14.93
CA ASN A 130 12.16 6.23 16.30
C ASN A 130 10.66 6.47 16.61
N GLY A 131 9.77 5.61 16.09
CA GLY A 131 8.32 5.72 16.30
C GLY A 131 7.60 6.77 15.44
N THR A 132 8.32 7.49 14.57
CA THR A 132 7.75 8.43 13.61
C THR A 132 7.65 7.79 12.23
N LEU A 133 6.48 7.90 11.58
CA LEU A 133 6.28 7.54 10.18
C LEU A 133 6.37 8.80 9.32
N THR A 134 7.27 8.79 8.34
CA THR A 134 7.28 9.75 7.24
C THR A 134 6.76 9.06 5.98
N ALA A 135 5.58 9.49 5.52
CA ALA A 135 4.97 9.09 4.26
C ALA A 135 5.33 10.10 3.17
N GLU A 136 5.87 9.64 2.05
CA GLU A 136 6.38 10.50 0.98
C GLU A 136 5.87 10.00 -0.37
N TRP A 137 5.59 10.93 -1.29
CA TRP A 137 5.17 10.60 -2.64
C TRP A 137 5.69 11.62 -3.65
N LYS A 138 5.80 11.17 -4.90
CA LYS A 138 6.14 12.01 -6.05
C LYS A 138 5.78 11.35 -7.36
N SER A 139 5.66 12.14 -8.42
CA SER A 139 5.58 11.62 -9.79
C SER A 139 6.87 10.90 -10.17
N ALA A 140 6.78 9.88 -11.03
CA ALA A 140 7.97 9.28 -11.62
C ALA A 140 8.81 10.35 -12.35
N GLY A 141 10.13 10.35 -12.12
CA GLY A 141 11.06 11.33 -12.68
C GLY A 141 11.17 12.67 -11.92
N ALA A 142 10.28 12.94 -10.96
CA ALA A 142 10.41 14.12 -10.10
C ALA A 142 11.57 13.94 -9.09
N THR A 143 12.21 15.06 -8.74
CA THR A 143 13.27 15.11 -7.73
C THR A 143 12.74 15.48 -6.35
N GLU A 144 11.71 16.30 -6.30
CA GLU A 144 11.09 16.76 -5.05
C GLU A 144 10.04 15.75 -4.56
N TRP A 145 9.99 15.59 -3.23
CA TRP A 145 9.03 14.73 -2.55
C TRP A 145 8.02 15.60 -1.81
N GLU A 146 6.75 15.30 -1.99
CA GLU A 146 5.72 15.68 -1.05
C GLU A 146 5.75 14.72 0.14
N LYS A 147 5.37 15.19 1.33
CA LYS A 147 5.44 14.35 2.54
C LYS A 147 4.45 14.72 3.62
N ARG A 148 4.12 13.71 4.43
CA ARG A 148 3.37 13.83 5.68
C ARG A 148 4.09 13.05 6.78
N VAL A 149 4.23 13.66 7.94
CA VAL A 149 4.84 13.03 9.13
C VAL A 149 3.73 12.71 10.13
N LEU A 150 3.77 11.50 10.67
CA LEU A 150 2.84 11.01 11.68
C LEU A 150 3.62 10.45 12.88
N GLU A 151 3.27 10.93 14.06
CA GLU A 151 3.67 10.29 15.31
C GLU A 151 2.59 9.30 15.75
N TYR A 152 2.98 8.26 16.49
CA TYR A 152 2.05 7.26 17.05
C TYR A 152 1.08 6.67 16.00
N TRP A 153 1.57 6.47 14.78
CA TRP A 153 0.78 6.12 13.59
C TRP A 153 -0.02 4.82 13.72
N LEU A 154 0.38 3.90 14.61
CA LEU A 154 -0.39 2.74 15.09
C LEU A 154 -0.30 2.53 16.61
N GLY A 155 0.02 3.61 17.33
CA GLY A 155 0.37 3.59 18.75
C GLY A 155 1.87 3.41 19.02
N PRO A 156 2.31 3.51 20.30
CA PRO A 156 3.71 3.34 20.69
C PRO A 156 4.22 1.93 20.40
N GLY A 157 5.45 1.82 19.87
CA GLY A 157 6.09 0.52 19.64
C GLY A 157 5.41 -0.35 18.58
N ALA A 158 4.72 0.27 17.61
CA ALA A 158 4.01 -0.46 16.56
C ALA A 158 4.92 -1.44 15.82
N GLU A 159 4.53 -2.71 15.87
CA GLU A 159 5.13 -3.83 15.17
C GLU A 159 4.27 -4.20 13.97
N VAL A 160 4.82 -4.08 12.76
CA VAL A 160 4.09 -4.31 11.50
C VAL A 160 4.90 -5.11 10.51
N ARG A 161 4.23 -5.74 9.55
CA ARG A 161 4.83 -6.15 8.28
C ARG A 161 4.72 -5.01 7.28
N GLY A 162 5.77 -4.75 6.52
CA GLY A 162 5.68 -3.89 5.35
C GLY A 162 5.04 -4.65 4.19
N GLY A 163 4.39 -3.96 3.25
CA GLY A 163 3.77 -4.64 2.13
C GLY A 163 3.27 -3.74 1.02
N ILE A 164 2.78 -4.40 -0.02
CA ILE A 164 2.11 -3.80 -1.17
C ILE A 164 0.63 -4.15 -1.09
N VAL A 165 -0.21 -3.13 -1.23
CA VAL A 165 -1.65 -3.28 -1.41
C VAL A 165 -2.03 -2.91 -2.83
N VAL A 166 -2.84 -3.76 -3.46
CA VAL A 166 -3.55 -3.47 -4.71
C VAL A 166 -5.00 -3.86 -4.50
N HIS A 167 -5.93 -2.99 -4.87
CA HIS A 167 -7.35 -3.26 -4.67
C HIS A 167 -8.17 -2.64 -5.81
N GLY A 168 -9.29 -3.29 -6.13
CA GLY A 168 -10.24 -2.88 -7.15
C GLY A 168 -11.40 -2.07 -6.60
N SER A 169 -12.61 -2.32 -7.11
CA SER A 169 -13.83 -1.72 -6.57
C SER A 169 -14.22 -2.33 -5.23
N ASN A 170 -14.96 -1.56 -4.42
CA ASN A 170 -15.66 -2.16 -3.29
C ASN A 170 -16.77 -3.10 -3.78
N ASP A 171 -17.07 -4.14 -3.01
CA ASP A 171 -18.25 -5.01 -3.20
C ASP A 171 -19.56 -4.24 -2.97
#